data_AF-A0A1V9ZV55-F1
#
_entry.id   AF-A0A1V9ZV55-F1
#
_cell.length_a   1.000
_cell.length_b   1.000
_cell.length_c   1.000
_cell.angle_alpha   90.00
_cell.angle_beta   90.00
_cell.angle_gamma   90.00
#
_symmetry.space_group_name_H-M   'P 1'
#
loop_
_entity.id
_entity.type
_entity.pdbx_description
1 polymer ?
#
loop_
_entity_poly.entity_id
_entity_poly.type
_entity_poly.pdbx_seq_one_letter_code
_entity_poly.pdbx_strand_id
1 'polypeptide(L)'
;MDRSSPTPPLWRSLVLRQFSSMMGHLSRPSHPFDFLQYYPNHNSKWLHLWGLHSLWLHVWTQWAAKPMDKRLPTPPPLSTLLDMPVWLTRYAPMTDHANKCAANVVNSPPLRRWCMYGAANGFYCLNDFLQPSGFWPTRAIFMARMSTGNPAAEVDLGPTGVIHQDDVGRLPPPYENLLSPHPTPTLWPHRPYIIRH
;
A
#
# COMPACT_ATOMS: atom_id res chain seq x y z
N MET A 1 31.76 -10.73 -34.70
CA MET A 1 31.86 -9.42 -34.04
C MET A 1 31.03 -9.49 -32.78
N ASP A 2 31.68 -9.67 -31.64
CA ASP A 2 31.04 -9.81 -30.34
C ASP A 2 30.69 -8.42 -29.81
N ARG A 3 29.41 -8.04 -29.83
CA ARG A 3 28.95 -6.80 -29.19
C ARG A 3 28.83 -7.08 -27.69
N SER A 4 29.94 -7.00 -26.97
CA SER A 4 29.92 -6.92 -25.51
C SER A 4 29.01 -5.75 -25.13
N SER A 5 27.88 -6.03 -24.48
CA SER A 5 27.01 -5.00 -23.95
C SER A 5 27.80 -4.12 -22.97
N PRO A 6 27.72 -2.78 -23.06
CA PRO A 6 28.50 -1.91 -22.21
C PRO A 6 28.14 -2.17 -20.75
N THR A 7 29.15 -2.44 -19.93
CA THR A 7 28.96 -2.64 -18.48
C THR A 7 28.30 -1.39 -17.90
N PRO A 8 27.17 -1.52 -17.18
CA PRO A 8 26.50 -0.37 -16.61
C PRO A 8 27.43 0.31 -15.58
N PRO A 9 27.41 1.65 -15.50
CA PRO A 9 28.29 2.35 -14.58
C PRO A 9 27.93 1.99 -13.13
N LEU A 10 28.95 1.85 -12.28
CA LEU A 10 28.79 1.40 -10.88
C LEU A 10 27.85 2.29 -10.06
N TRP A 11 27.78 3.59 -10.36
CA TRP A 11 26.87 4.50 -9.67
C TRP A 11 25.39 4.13 -9.88
N ARG A 12 25.04 3.49 -11.01
CA ARG A 12 23.65 3.14 -11.33
C ARG A 12 23.04 2.23 -10.26
N SER A 13 23.76 1.19 -9.84
CA SER A 13 23.26 0.24 -8.85
C SER A 13 23.11 0.89 -7.46
N LEU A 14 24.03 1.80 -7.11
CA LEU A 14 23.96 2.57 -5.87
C LEU A 14 22.72 3.48 -5.85
N VAL A 15 22.43 4.17 -6.95
CA VAL A 15 21.25 5.04 -7.07
C VAL A 15 19.97 4.22 -6.94
N LEU A 16 19.85 3.13 -7.69
CA LEU A 16 18.67 2.26 -7.62
C LEU A 16 18.46 1.69 -6.22
N ARG A 17 19.54 1.31 -5.52
CA ARG A 17 19.46 0.84 -4.14
C ARG A 17 18.97 1.93 -3.17
N GLN A 18 19.44 3.17 -3.31
CA GLN A 18 18.98 4.28 -2.47
C GLN A 18 17.49 4.55 -2.69
N PHE A 19 17.04 4.62 -3.94
CA PHE A 19 15.62 4.82 -4.26
C PHE A 19 14.76 3.66 -3.77
N SER A 20 15.19 2.42 -3.97
CA SER A 20 14.49 1.23 -3.48
C SER A 20 14.35 1.23 -1.96
N SER A 21 15.44 1.53 -1.24
CA SER A 21 15.44 1.62 0.22
C SER A 21 14.51 2.73 0.73
N MET A 22 14.51 3.89 0.07
CA MET A 22 13.66 5.01 0.45
C MET A 22 12.16 4.73 0.23
N MET A 23 11.83 4.02 -0.86
CA MET A 23 10.46 3.62 -1.19
C MET A 23 9.96 2.43 -0.37
N GLY A 24 10.84 1.57 0.15
CA GLY A 24 10.46 0.38 0.91
C GLY A 24 9.54 -0.53 0.09
N HIS A 25 8.37 -0.87 0.63
CA HIS A 25 7.38 -1.72 -0.05
C HIS A 25 6.80 -1.12 -1.33
N LEU A 26 7.00 0.18 -1.60
CA LEU A 26 6.58 0.80 -2.85
C LEU A 26 7.60 0.59 -3.99
N SER A 27 8.79 0.05 -3.69
CA SER A 27 9.81 -0.23 -4.70
C SER A 27 9.40 -1.43 -5.54
N ARG A 28 9.15 -1.22 -6.83
CA ARG A 28 8.86 -2.29 -7.79
C ARG A 28 10.11 -2.65 -8.60
N PRO A 29 10.68 -3.87 -8.47
CA PRO A 29 11.90 -4.24 -9.20
C PRO A 29 11.76 -4.19 -10.74
N SER A 30 10.57 -4.52 -11.27
CA SER A 30 10.31 -4.45 -12.72
C SER A 30 10.20 -3.01 -13.23
N HIS A 31 9.92 -2.04 -12.35
CA HIS A 31 9.75 -0.63 -12.70
C HIS A 31 10.56 0.26 -11.75
N PRO A 32 11.91 0.21 -11.84
CA PRO A 32 12.80 0.84 -10.87
C PRO A 32 12.72 2.38 -10.85
N PHE A 33 11.98 2.99 -11.79
CA PHE A 33 11.84 4.43 -11.96
C PHE A 33 10.43 4.95 -11.63
N ASP A 34 9.57 4.16 -10.98
CA ASP A 34 8.22 4.59 -10.57
C ASP A 34 8.22 5.88 -9.75
N PHE A 35 9.28 6.12 -8.97
CA PHE A 35 9.46 7.35 -8.19
C PHE A 35 9.40 8.64 -9.03
N LEU A 36 9.70 8.58 -10.33
CA LEU A 36 9.62 9.73 -11.24
C LEU A 36 8.18 10.25 -11.45
N GLN A 37 7.19 9.44 -11.09
CA GLN A 37 5.77 9.81 -11.12
C GLN A 37 5.28 10.45 -9.82
N TYR A 38 6.09 10.40 -8.76
CA TYR A 38 5.74 10.96 -7.46
C TYR A 38 6.42 12.32 -7.24
N TYR A 39 5.98 13.02 -6.20
CA TYR A 39 6.67 14.19 -5.67
C TYR A 39 7.43 13.80 -4.40
N PRO A 40 8.72 14.22 -4.24
CA PRO A 40 9.49 13.97 -3.02
C PRO A 40 8.98 14.83 -1.85
N ASN A 41 7.87 14.40 -1.23
CA ASN A 41 7.29 15.10 -0.11
C ASN A 41 7.99 14.72 1.21
N HIS A 42 8.66 15.68 1.84
CA HIS A 42 9.33 15.53 3.13
C HIS A 42 8.38 15.15 4.28
N ASN A 43 7.10 15.48 4.16
CA ASN A 43 6.08 15.13 5.14
C ASN A 43 5.41 13.78 4.84
N SER A 44 5.81 13.11 3.75
CA SER A 44 5.26 11.82 3.39
C SER A 44 5.49 10.80 4.50
N LYS A 45 4.41 10.11 4.87
CA LYS A 45 4.47 8.96 5.77
C LYS A 45 4.70 7.63 5.03
N TRP A 46 4.96 7.72 3.73
CA TRP A 46 5.14 6.60 2.80
C TRP A 46 6.57 6.53 2.23
N LEU A 47 7.33 7.62 2.29
CA LEU A 47 8.67 7.73 1.73
C LEU A 47 9.68 8.09 2.82
N HIS A 48 10.81 7.37 2.86
CA HIS A 48 11.89 7.61 3.83
C HIS A 48 12.99 8.48 3.20
N LEU A 49 12.67 9.74 2.87
CA LEU A 49 13.56 10.61 2.07
C LEU A 49 14.95 10.83 2.70
N TRP A 50 15.09 10.67 4.01
CA TRP A 50 16.37 10.73 4.72
C TRP A 50 17.37 9.65 4.27
N GLY A 51 16.91 8.55 3.66
CA GLY A 51 17.75 7.50 3.08
C GLY A 51 18.28 7.81 1.67
N LEU A 52 17.89 8.95 1.09
CA LEU A 52 18.33 9.38 -0.25
C LEU A 52 19.40 10.47 -0.13
N HIS A 53 20.49 10.32 -0.87
CA HIS A 53 21.53 11.36 -0.91
C HIS A 53 20.97 12.70 -1.42
N SER A 54 21.41 13.81 -0.83
CA SER A 54 20.92 15.17 -1.10
C SER A 54 20.95 15.55 -2.58
N LEU A 55 22.01 15.16 -3.30
CA LEU A 55 22.11 15.32 -4.76
C LEU A 55 20.93 14.69 -5.50
N TRP A 56 20.60 13.43 -5.20
CA TRP A 56 19.52 12.71 -5.88
C TRP A 56 18.15 13.23 -5.48
N LEU A 57 17.99 13.64 -4.23
CA LEU A 57 16.78 14.33 -3.78
C LEU A 57 16.58 15.65 -4.54
N HIS A 58 17.65 16.43 -4.76
CA HIS A 58 17.58 17.66 -5.54
C HIS A 58 17.20 17.37 -7.00
N VAL A 59 17.87 16.42 -7.66
CA VAL A 59 17.54 16.00 -9.03
C VAL A 59 16.09 15.57 -9.15
N TRP A 60 15.60 14.77 -8.20
CA TRP A 60 14.21 14.31 -8.20
C TRP A 60 13.22 15.46 -7.98
N THR A 61 13.50 16.41 -7.08
CA THR A 61 12.67 17.60 -6.89
C THR A 61 12.57 18.43 -8.17
N GLN A 62 13.69 18.65 -8.86
CA GLN A 62 13.70 19.37 -10.15
C GLN A 62 12.90 18.63 -11.23
N TRP A 63 13.02 17.29 -11.28
CA TRP A 63 12.22 16.47 -12.18
C TRP A 63 10.72 16.55 -11.85
N ALA A 64 10.36 16.42 -10.58
CA ALA A 64 8.96 16.39 -10.14
C ALA A 64 8.25 17.75 -10.29
N ALA A 65 9.00 18.85 -10.36
CA ALA A 65 8.48 20.18 -10.67
C ALA A 65 8.02 20.33 -12.13
N LYS A 66 8.48 19.45 -13.04
CA LYS A 66 8.02 19.49 -14.44
C LYS A 66 6.53 19.11 -14.53
N PRO A 67 5.73 19.84 -15.34
CA PRO A 67 4.37 19.44 -15.66
C PRO A 67 4.29 18.01 -16.19
N MET A 68 3.20 17.29 -15.87
CA MET A 68 3.08 15.86 -16.15
C MET A 68 2.98 15.56 -17.66
N ASP A 69 2.34 16.45 -18.42
CA ASP A 69 2.26 16.45 -19.89
C ASP A 69 3.64 16.58 -20.57
N LYS A 70 4.64 17.10 -19.85
CA LYS A 70 6.04 17.17 -20.31
C LYS A 70 6.87 15.95 -19.90
N ARG A 71 6.35 15.10 -19.01
CA ARG A 71 7.01 13.88 -18.52
C ARG A 71 6.52 12.62 -19.24
N LEU A 72 5.29 12.63 -19.73
CA LEU A 72 4.63 11.49 -20.36
C LEU A 72 4.06 11.87 -21.73
N PRO A 73 4.05 10.94 -22.70
CA PRO A 73 3.28 11.10 -23.92
C PRO A 73 1.81 11.42 -23.60
N THR A 74 1.19 12.32 -24.36
CA THR A 74 -0.20 12.75 -24.13
C THR A 74 -1.05 12.47 -25.36
N PRO A 75 -2.08 11.60 -25.28
CA PRO A 75 -2.40 10.72 -24.14
C PRO A 75 -1.44 9.50 -24.07
N PRO A 76 -1.12 9.01 -22.86
CA PRO A 76 -0.38 7.77 -22.72
C PRO A 76 -1.24 6.57 -23.16
N PRO A 77 -0.64 5.50 -23.72
CA PRO A 77 -1.36 4.26 -24.02
C PRO A 77 -2.04 3.67 -22.79
N LEU A 78 -3.17 2.97 -22.98
CA LEU A 78 -3.89 2.31 -21.88
C LEU A 78 -3.00 1.34 -21.08
N SER A 79 -2.13 0.59 -21.76
CA SER A 79 -1.16 -0.29 -21.09
C SER A 79 -0.24 0.49 -20.16
N THR A 80 0.29 1.63 -20.62
CA THR A 80 1.09 2.52 -19.77
C THR A 80 0.28 3.00 -18.58
N LEU A 81 -0.96 3.42 -18.77
CA LEU A 81 -1.85 3.87 -17.69
C LEU A 81 -2.07 2.78 -16.63
N LEU A 82 -2.33 1.55 -17.06
CA LEU A 82 -2.59 0.44 -16.15
C LEU A 82 -1.34 0.01 -15.36
N ASP A 83 -0.15 0.21 -15.93
CA ASP A 83 1.12 -0.11 -15.29
C ASP A 83 1.70 1.06 -14.46
N MET A 84 1.07 2.24 -14.48
CA MET A 84 1.51 3.34 -13.64
C MET A 84 1.29 3.03 -12.15
N PRO A 85 2.25 3.42 -11.27
CA PRO A 85 2.13 3.21 -9.85
C PRO A 85 0.93 3.97 -9.25
N VAL A 86 0.10 3.31 -8.45
CA VAL A 86 -1.16 3.89 -7.96
C VAL A 86 -1.03 4.69 -6.66
N TRP A 87 -0.07 4.34 -5.80
CA TRP A 87 -0.07 4.81 -4.40
C TRP A 87 0.21 6.31 -4.28
N LEU A 88 1.23 6.80 -4.98
CA LEU A 88 1.77 8.16 -4.83
C LEU A 88 1.75 8.97 -6.13
N THR A 89 1.11 8.47 -7.19
CA THR A 89 1.06 9.15 -8.48
C THR A 89 0.35 10.49 -8.42
N ARG A 90 0.78 11.42 -9.28
CA ARG A 90 0.13 12.73 -9.48
C ARG A 90 -0.48 12.87 -10.87
N TYR A 91 -0.62 11.76 -11.60
CA TYR A 91 -1.28 11.77 -12.89
C TYR A 91 -2.79 11.95 -12.67
N ALA A 92 -3.36 13.03 -13.19
CA ALA A 92 -4.72 13.47 -12.84
C ALA A 92 -5.81 12.39 -13.05
N PRO A 93 -5.78 11.57 -14.11
CA PRO A 93 -6.71 10.43 -14.25
C PRO A 93 -6.62 9.35 -13.18
N MET A 94 -5.58 9.34 -12.34
CA MET A 94 -5.41 8.39 -11.23
C MET A 94 -5.58 9.04 -9.85
N THR A 95 -6.01 10.29 -9.79
CA THR A 95 -6.32 10.98 -8.54
C THR A 95 -7.83 11.05 -8.30
N ASP A 96 -8.23 11.25 -7.05
CA ASP A 96 -9.64 11.49 -6.72
C ASP A 96 -10.14 12.84 -7.26
N HIS A 97 -11.43 13.14 -7.06
CA HIS A 97 -12.05 14.41 -7.47
C HIS A 97 -11.42 15.65 -6.82
N ALA A 98 -10.66 15.49 -5.73
CA ALA A 98 -9.93 16.54 -5.05
C ALA A 98 -8.43 16.59 -5.44
N ASN A 99 -8.04 15.88 -6.52
CA ASN A 99 -6.66 15.73 -6.99
C ASN A 99 -5.70 15.10 -5.96
N LYS A 100 -6.22 14.25 -5.07
CA LYS A 100 -5.43 13.48 -4.10
C LYS A 100 -5.12 12.09 -4.64
N CYS A 101 -3.90 11.63 -4.42
CA CYS A 101 -3.53 10.24 -4.69
C CYS A 101 -4.02 9.31 -3.56
N ALA A 102 -3.97 7.99 -3.78
CA ALA A 102 -4.40 7.01 -2.78
C ALA A 102 -3.72 7.21 -1.41
N ALA A 103 -2.41 7.47 -1.41
CA ALA A 103 -1.66 7.73 -0.18
C ALA A 103 -2.07 9.02 0.56
N ASN A 104 -2.64 10.02 -0.13
CA ASN A 104 -3.16 11.23 0.48
C ASN A 104 -4.58 11.04 1.05
N VAL A 105 -5.36 10.15 0.44
CA VAL A 105 -6.70 9.78 0.94
C VAL A 105 -6.57 8.95 2.22
N VAL A 106 -5.57 8.07 2.29
CA VAL A 106 -5.30 7.21 3.44
C VAL A 106 -4.59 8.00 4.55
N ASN A 107 -5.40 8.57 5.46
CA ASN A 107 -4.92 9.45 6.53
C ASN A 107 -4.73 8.75 7.90
N SER A 108 -5.28 7.55 8.10
CA SER A 108 -5.16 6.83 9.37
C SER A 108 -3.91 5.92 9.41
N PRO A 109 -3.20 5.81 10.55
CA PRO A 109 -2.06 4.90 10.67
C PRO A 109 -2.38 3.42 10.36
N PRO A 110 -3.52 2.85 10.81
CA PRO A 110 -3.89 1.48 10.48
C PRO A 110 -4.15 1.26 8.99
N LEU A 111 -4.92 2.14 8.33
CA LEU A 111 -5.19 2.03 6.89
C LEU A 111 -3.91 2.20 6.07
N ARG A 112 -3.02 3.13 6.47
CA ARG A 112 -1.72 3.29 5.81
C ARG A 112 -0.88 2.02 5.92
N ARG A 113 -0.86 1.39 7.10
CA ARG A 113 -0.16 0.12 7.30
C ARG A 113 -0.75 -0.95 6.39
N TRP A 114 -2.07 -1.06 6.33
CA TRP A 114 -2.76 -1.99 5.44
C TRP A 114 -2.41 -1.79 3.96
N CYS A 115 -2.44 -0.56 3.46
CA CYS A 115 -2.03 -0.27 2.10
C CYS A 115 -0.54 -0.56 1.83
N MET A 116 0.35 -0.30 2.79
CA MET A 116 1.77 -0.64 2.67
C MET A 116 2.00 -2.15 2.57
N TYR A 117 1.22 -2.97 3.29
CA TYR A 117 1.23 -4.42 3.11
C TYR A 117 0.65 -4.82 1.75
N GLY A 118 -0.39 -4.15 1.27
CA GLY A 118 -0.88 -4.31 -0.10
C GLY A 118 0.23 -4.10 -1.15
N ALA A 119 0.99 -3.01 -1.04
CA ALA A 119 2.16 -2.79 -1.90
C ALA A 119 3.20 -3.92 -1.78
N ALA A 120 3.46 -4.41 -0.55
CA ALA A 120 4.34 -5.54 -0.31
C ALA A 120 3.83 -6.86 -0.93
N ASN A 121 2.50 -7.00 -1.06
CA ASN A 121 1.83 -8.14 -1.71
C ASN A 121 1.82 -8.04 -3.24
N GLY A 122 2.51 -7.06 -3.82
CA GLY A 122 2.67 -6.92 -5.27
C GLY A 122 1.67 -5.98 -5.93
N PHE A 123 0.85 -5.25 -5.17
CA PHE A 123 -0.10 -4.29 -5.72
C PHE A 123 0.55 -2.92 -5.93
N TYR A 124 1.20 -2.73 -7.07
CA TYR A 124 1.88 -1.48 -7.40
C TYR A 124 1.09 -0.61 -8.36
N CYS A 125 0.42 -1.22 -9.32
CA CYS A 125 -0.30 -0.57 -10.42
C CYS A 125 -1.71 -1.13 -10.59
N LEU A 126 -2.56 -0.50 -11.42
CA LEU A 126 -3.94 -0.95 -11.65
C LEU A 126 -3.99 -2.39 -12.19
N ASN A 127 -3.03 -2.75 -13.03
CA ASN A 127 -2.93 -4.09 -13.62
C ASN A 127 -2.78 -5.19 -12.55
N ASP A 128 -2.06 -4.91 -11.46
CA ASP A 128 -1.84 -5.88 -10.38
C ASP A 128 -3.14 -6.22 -9.62
N PHE A 129 -4.15 -5.33 -9.67
CA PHE A 129 -5.46 -5.57 -9.06
C PHE A 129 -6.35 -6.47 -9.90
N LEU A 130 -6.15 -6.51 -11.22
CA LEU A 130 -6.96 -7.32 -12.12
C LEU A 130 -6.75 -8.82 -11.85
N GLN A 131 -7.78 -9.60 -12.13
CA GLN A 131 -7.68 -11.06 -12.18
C GLN A 131 -6.97 -11.47 -13.48
N PRO A 132 -6.44 -12.71 -13.58
CA PRO A 132 -5.87 -13.22 -14.83
C PRO A 132 -6.82 -13.16 -16.03
N SER A 133 -8.13 -13.15 -15.77
CA SER A 133 -9.19 -12.97 -16.77
C SER A 133 -9.38 -11.52 -17.26
N GLY A 134 -8.66 -10.56 -16.68
CA GLY A 134 -8.79 -9.13 -16.98
C GLY A 134 -9.93 -8.41 -16.24
N PHE A 135 -10.73 -9.14 -15.45
CA PHE A 135 -11.82 -8.55 -14.66
C PHE A 135 -11.34 -8.03 -13.31
N TRP A 136 -12.04 -7.03 -12.78
CA TRP A 136 -11.86 -6.60 -11.40
C TRP A 136 -12.17 -7.75 -10.42
N PRO A 137 -11.45 -7.85 -9.29
CA PRO A 137 -11.73 -8.82 -8.24
C PRO A 137 -13.05 -8.47 -7.56
N THR A 138 -13.71 -9.48 -7.00
CA THR A 138 -14.78 -9.21 -6.04
C THR A 138 -14.21 -8.53 -4.80
N ARG A 139 -15.06 -7.83 -4.04
CA ARG A 139 -14.64 -7.19 -2.78
C ARG A 139 -13.91 -8.17 -1.85
N ALA A 140 -14.46 -9.37 -1.66
CA ALA A 140 -13.85 -10.37 -0.78
C ALA A 140 -12.44 -10.77 -1.24
N ILE A 141 -12.25 -10.98 -2.55
CA ILE A 141 -10.95 -11.32 -3.13
C ILE A 141 -9.96 -10.15 -2.97
N PHE A 142 -10.41 -8.93 -3.24
CA PHE A 142 -9.60 -7.72 -3.08
C PHE A 142 -9.10 -7.57 -1.64
N MET A 143 -10.01 -7.64 -0.67
CA MET A 143 -9.68 -7.51 0.76
C MET A 143 -8.72 -8.61 1.20
N ALA A 144 -8.98 -9.87 0.82
CA ALA A 144 -8.11 -10.99 1.17
C ALA A 144 -6.68 -10.81 0.63
N ARG A 145 -6.53 -10.40 -0.64
CA ARG A 145 -5.20 -10.18 -1.23
C ARG A 145 -4.47 -8.98 -0.60
N MET A 146 -5.18 -7.89 -0.33
CA MET A 146 -4.59 -6.69 0.31
C MET A 146 -4.18 -6.94 1.77
N SER A 147 -4.91 -7.79 2.49
CA SER A 147 -4.64 -8.14 3.90
C SER A 147 -3.70 -9.34 4.06
N THR A 148 -3.26 -9.97 2.97
CA THR A 148 -2.35 -11.14 3.07
C THR A 148 -1.07 -10.75 3.82
N GLY A 149 -0.70 -11.54 4.84
CA GLY A 149 0.49 -11.26 5.65
C GLY A 149 0.37 -10.05 6.59
N ASN A 150 -0.83 -9.46 6.75
CA ASN A 150 -1.07 -8.34 7.64
C ASN A 150 -1.96 -8.72 8.84
N PRO A 151 -1.40 -9.25 9.93
CA PRO A 151 -2.16 -9.75 11.08
C PRO A 151 -2.80 -8.63 11.94
N ALA A 152 -2.52 -7.36 11.66
CA ALA A 152 -2.84 -6.24 12.55
C ALA A 152 -3.78 -5.19 11.95
N ALA A 153 -4.29 -5.41 10.73
CA ALA A 153 -5.29 -4.54 10.14
C ALA A 153 -6.41 -5.39 9.55
N GLU A 154 -7.32 -5.80 10.42
CA GLU A 154 -8.66 -6.17 9.97
C GLU A 154 -9.35 -4.85 9.61
N VAL A 155 -9.66 -4.73 8.33
CA VAL A 155 -10.31 -3.57 7.75
C VAL A 155 -11.48 -4.07 6.94
N ASP A 156 -12.55 -3.31 7.00
CA ASP A 156 -13.81 -3.65 6.40
C ASP A 156 -14.27 -2.54 5.48
N LEU A 157 -14.88 -2.89 4.34
CA LEU A 157 -15.51 -1.90 3.48
C LEU A 157 -16.95 -1.66 3.98
N GLY A 158 -17.27 -0.44 4.38
CA GLY A 158 -18.64 -0.06 4.66
C GLY A 158 -19.55 -0.21 3.42
N PRO A 159 -20.88 -0.21 3.59
CA PRO A 159 -21.83 -0.29 2.48
C PRO A 159 -21.72 0.89 1.50
N THR A 160 -21.10 1.99 1.92
CA THR A 160 -20.82 3.18 1.10
C THR A 160 -19.48 3.11 0.34
N GLY A 161 -18.74 2.01 0.47
CA GLY A 161 -17.41 1.85 -0.16
C GLY A 161 -16.25 2.48 0.62
N VAL A 162 -16.52 3.03 1.81
CA VAL A 162 -15.48 3.59 2.70
C VAL A 162 -14.80 2.46 3.47
N ILE A 163 -13.47 2.49 3.59
CA ILE A 163 -12.74 1.52 4.39
C ILE A 163 -12.77 1.95 5.86
N HIS A 164 -13.33 1.10 6.71
CA HIS A 164 -13.32 1.21 8.17
C HIS A 164 -12.34 0.21 8.75
N GLN A 165 -11.82 0.51 9.94
CA GLN A 165 -11.13 -0.51 10.72
C GLN A 165 -12.18 -1.45 11.30
N ASP A 166 -11.94 -2.76 11.22
CA ASP A 166 -12.74 -3.72 11.95
C ASP A 166 -12.26 -3.72 13.40
N ASP A 167 -13.12 -3.30 14.32
CA ASP A 167 -12.88 -3.44 15.75
C ASP A 167 -13.16 -4.90 16.12
N VAL A 168 -12.29 -5.81 15.70
CA VAL A 168 -12.27 -7.14 16.32
C VAL A 168 -11.97 -6.91 17.78
N GLY A 169 -13.00 -7.14 18.60
CA GLY A 169 -13.01 -6.82 20.01
C GLY A 169 -11.67 -7.17 20.62
N ARG A 170 -11.00 -6.15 21.18
CA ARG A 170 -9.80 -6.36 21.99
C ARG A 170 -10.13 -7.51 22.91
N LEU A 171 -9.49 -8.67 22.70
CA LEU A 171 -9.41 -9.63 23.78
C LEU A 171 -8.83 -8.84 24.95
N PRO A 172 -9.53 -8.78 26.09
CA PRO A 172 -9.03 -8.08 27.24
C PRO A 172 -7.61 -8.56 27.49
N PRO A 173 -6.64 -7.66 27.74
CA PRO A 173 -5.29 -8.09 28.08
C PRO A 173 -5.34 -9.22 29.11
N PRO A 174 -4.47 -10.23 29.04
CA PRO A 174 -4.58 -11.45 29.85
C PRO A 174 -4.60 -11.18 31.37
N TYR A 175 -4.20 -9.98 31.81
CA TYR A 175 -4.26 -9.54 33.20
C TYR A 175 -5.58 -8.89 33.63
N GLU A 176 -6.52 -8.61 32.73
CA GLU A 176 -7.83 -8.03 33.12
C GLU A 176 -8.68 -9.04 33.91
N ASN A 177 -8.47 -10.34 33.66
CA ASN A 177 -8.98 -11.44 34.47
C ASN A 177 -8.31 -11.55 35.87
N LEU A 178 -7.17 -10.87 36.09
CA LEU A 178 -6.45 -10.84 37.37
C LEU A 178 -6.82 -9.62 38.23
N LEU A 179 -7.46 -8.60 37.64
CA LEU A 179 -7.88 -7.38 38.33
C LEU A 179 -9.36 -7.37 38.73
N SER A 180 -10.12 -8.38 38.33
CA SER A 180 -11.51 -8.55 38.74
C SER A 180 -11.56 -9.14 40.16
N PRO A 181 -12.14 -8.45 41.17
CA PRO A 181 -12.39 -9.08 42.46
C PRO A 181 -13.34 -10.27 42.23
N HIS A 182 -12.98 -11.42 42.81
CA HIS A 182 -13.67 -12.71 42.65
C HIS A 182 -15.21 -12.55 42.56
N PRO A 183 -15.88 -13.15 41.56
CA PRO A 183 -17.32 -13.25 41.59
C PRO A 183 -17.72 -14.21 42.73
N THR A 184 -18.56 -13.72 43.63
CA THR A 184 -19.34 -14.52 44.58
C THR A 184 -20.05 -15.65 43.82
N PRO A 185 -20.10 -16.89 44.35
CA PRO A 185 -20.69 -18.01 43.63
C PRO A 185 -22.22 -17.90 43.70
N THR A 186 -22.85 -17.40 42.62
CA THR A 186 -24.30 -17.51 42.43
C THR A 186 -24.61 -18.64 41.46
N LEU A 187 -25.13 -19.72 42.06
CA LEU A 187 -26.01 -20.77 41.53
C LEU A 187 -26.26 -20.77 40.01
N TRP A 188 -25.78 -21.84 39.37
CA TRP A 188 -26.14 -22.31 38.04
C TRP A 188 -27.66 -22.34 37.80
N PRO A 189 -28.15 -21.98 36.61
CA PRO A 189 -29.38 -22.53 36.08
C PRO A 189 -29.10 -23.63 35.04
N HIS A 190 -29.83 -24.72 35.23
CA HIS A 190 -29.86 -25.96 34.46
C HIS A 190 -29.93 -25.77 32.94
N ARG A 191 -29.09 -26.50 32.20
CA ARG A 191 -29.38 -26.91 30.81
C ARG A 191 -29.99 -28.32 30.82
N PRO A 192 -31.16 -28.57 30.22
CA PRO A 192 -31.62 -29.92 29.99
C PRO A 192 -30.88 -30.56 28.81
N TYR A 193 -30.46 -31.80 29.02
CA TYR A 193 -29.87 -32.69 28.01
C TYR A 193 -30.95 -33.12 27.01
N ILE A 194 -30.65 -33.06 25.71
CA ILE A 194 -31.38 -33.80 24.68
C ILE A 194 -30.46 -34.91 24.18
N ILE A 195 -30.82 -36.15 24.51
CA ILE A 195 -30.26 -37.39 23.99
C ILE A 195 -30.96 -37.67 22.65
N ARG A 196 -30.20 -37.95 21.59
CA ARG A 196 -30.75 -38.53 20.36
C ARG A 196 -30.55 -40.05 20.43
N HIS A 197 -31.63 -40.78 20.17
CA HIS A 197 -31.62 -42.20 19.81
C HIS A 197 -31.04 -42.42 18.42
#